data_AF-A0A1A6AB68-F1
#
_entry.id   AF-A0A1A6AB68-F1
#
_cell.length_a   1.000
_cell.length_b   1.000
_cell.length_c   1.000
_cell.angle_alpha   90.00
_cell.angle_beta   90.00
_cell.angle_gamma   90.00
#
_symmetry.space_group_name_H-M   'P 1'
#
loop_
_entity.id
_entity.type
_entity.pdbx_description
1 polymer ?
#
loop_
_entity_poly.entity_id
_entity_poly.type
_entity_poly.pdbx_seq_one_letter_code
_entity_poly.pdbx_strand_id
1 'polypeptide(L)'
;MFTALLTILALSLLSLVAASPTPIQERYTGVRIQSYRYGYCLVPYGPHNYNGVQVRTTQCQYAPRWDINPGSGSIILSGTEFALDAGTGAENGEIVKIWQSYPGVFQQTWYLTDDHRIAITGGNQCLDEGDNYGTQTWQCTPYNNNQVWNILQGDDLGATPVPLPEPIEATPVTEDPFIDIHPTTTSVVDGPPIVNITPTPA
;
A
#
# COMPACT_ATOMS: atom_id res chain seq x y z
N MET A 1 -51.86 21.25 -38.09
CA MET A 1 -50.78 21.55 -37.11
C MET A 1 -50.69 20.38 -36.15
N PHE A 2 -50.12 19.25 -36.60
CA PHE A 2 -50.11 17.96 -35.87
C PHE A 2 -48.78 17.22 -36.08
N THR A 3 -47.68 17.97 -36.14
CA THR A 3 -46.35 17.44 -36.48
C THR A 3 -45.27 18.13 -35.66
N ALA A 4 -45.50 18.33 -34.37
CA ALA A 4 -44.52 18.94 -33.46
C ALA A 4 -44.53 18.32 -32.06
N LEU A 5 -44.99 17.08 -31.91
CA LEU A 5 -45.07 16.40 -30.60
C LEU A 5 -44.39 15.02 -30.57
N LEU A 6 -43.56 14.70 -31.57
CA LEU A 6 -42.93 13.38 -31.71
C LEU A 6 -41.39 13.39 -31.69
N THR A 7 -40.75 14.47 -31.20
CA THR A 7 -39.28 14.58 -31.13
C THR A 7 -38.74 14.82 -29.72
N ILE A 8 -39.58 14.76 -28.67
CA ILE A 8 -39.14 14.93 -27.27
C ILE A 8 -39.24 13.61 -26.46
N LEU A 9 -39.53 12.49 -27.12
CA LEU A 9 -39.54 11.15 -26.51
C LEU A 9 -38.40 10.25 -27.04
N ALA A 10 -37.26 10.83 -27.38
CA ALA A 10 -36.09 10.10 -27.88
C ALA A 10 -34.78 10.52 -27.18
N LEU A 11 -34.86 11.18 -26.02
CA LEU A 11 -33.68 11.66 -25.28
C LEU A 11 -33.63 11.17 -23.82
N SER A 12 -34.24 10.02 -23.52
CA SER A 12 -34.29 9.48 -22.15
C SER A 12 -33.80 8.04 -22.02
N LEU A 13 -32.95 7.57 -22.94
CA LEU A 13 -32.47 6.19 -22.91
C LEU A 13 -30.94 6.14 -23.02
N LEU A 14 -30.36 5.57 -21.96
CA LEU A 14 -29.03 4.97 -21.83
C LEU A 14 -27.85 5.90 -21.56
N SER A 15 -27.80 6.38 -20.31
CA SER A 15 -26.54 6.36 -19.56
C SER A 15 -26.58 5.19 -18.57
N LEU A 16 -26.59 3.94 -19.05
CA LEU A 16 -26.16 2.83 -18.21
C LEU A 16 -24.64 2.94 -18.11
N VAL A 17 -24.18 3.67 -17.10
CA VAL A 17 -22.79 3.57 -16.65
C VAL A 17 -22.61 2.12 -16.25
N ALA A 18 -21.79 1.38 -17.00
CA ALA A 18 -21.33 0.07 -16.59
C ALA A 18 -20.51 0.28 -15.30
N ALA A 19 -21.15 0.14 -14.14
CA ALA A 19 -20.44 -0.03 -12.90
C ALA A 19 -19.76 -1.40 -12.98
N SER A 20 -18.48 -1.41 -13.35
CA SER A 20 -17.64 -2.59 -13.17
C SER A 20 -17.70 -2.97 -11.69
N PRO A 21 -17.97 -4.24 -11.34
CA PRO A 21 -17.85 -4.66 -9.95
C PRO A 21 -16.43 -4.36 -9.50
N THR A 22 -16.27 -3.47 -8.52
CA THR A 22 -15.01 -3.37 -7.79
C THR A 22 -14.73 -4.76 -7.23
N PRO A 23 -13.51 -5.31 -7.43
CA PRO A 23 -13.15 -6.57 -6.82
C PRO A 23 -13.50 -6.50 -5.34
N ILE A 24 -14.29 -7.45 -4.84
CA ILE A 24 -14.47 -7.62 -3.41
C ILE A 24 -13.10 -8.05 -2.90
N GLN A 25 -12.32 -7.08 -2.44
CA GLN A 25 -10.99 -7.35 -1.91
C GLN A 25 -11.20 -8.09 -0.58
N GLU A 26 -10.74 -9.33 -0.54
CA GLU A 26 -10.92 -10.23 0.60
C GLU A 26 -10.31 -9.58 1.85
N ARG A 27 -11.07 -9.56 2.94
CA ARG A 27 -10.56 -9.07 4.22
C ARG A 27 -9.64 -10.14 4.80
N TYR A 28 -8.46 -9.73 5.26
CA TYR A 28 -7.55 -10.64 5.94
C TYR A 28 -7.95 -10.71 7.41
N THR A 29 -8.58 -11.81 7.81
CA THR A 29 -8.97 -12.07 9.20
C THR A 29 -8.05 -13.12 9.79
N GLY A 30 -7.59 -12.91 11.02
CA GLY A 30 -6.78 -13.89 11.73
C GLY A 30 -5.38 -14.11 11.15
N VAL A 31 -4.78 -13.11 10.52
CA VAL A 31 -3.47 -13.21 9.85
C VAL A 31 -2.32 -12.85 10.78
N ARG A 32 -1.09 -13.21 10.42
CA ARG A 32 0.11 -12.62 11.03
C ARG A 32 0.69 -11.58 10.09
N ILE A 33 1.17 -10.48 10.64
CA ILE A 33 1.81 -9.40 9.88
C ILE A 33 3.31 -9.51 10.13
N GLN A 34 4.06 -9.98 9.15
CA GLN A 34 5.48 -10.29 9.23
C GLN A 34 6.30 -9.16 8.61
N SER A 35 7.28 -8.63 9.34
CA SER A 35 8.28 -7.73 8.78
C SER A 35 9.14 -8.46 7.76
N TYR A 36 9.35 -7.84 6.61
CA TYR A 36 10.31 -8.30 5.62
C TYR A 36 11.77 -8.24 6.12
N ARG A 37 12.13 -7.23 6.94
CA ARG A 37 13.51 -6.97 7.39
C ARG A 37 14.11 -8.14 8.16
N TYR A 38 13.36 -8.74 9.10
CA TYR A 38 13.83 -9.83 9.96
C TYR A 38 12.98 -11.10 9.90
N GLY A 39 11.85 -11.10 9.19
CA GLY A 39 10.93 -12.25 9.14
C GLY A 39 10.14 -12.47 10.44
N TYR A 40 10.11 -11.48 11.33
CA TYR A 40 9.38 -11.52 12.60
C TYR A 40 8.01 -10.85 12.50
N CYS A 41 7.05 -11.31 13.29
CA CYS A 41 5.67 -10.87 13.24
C CYS A 41 5.28 -9.90 14.36
N LEU A 42 4.35 -9.00 14.06
CA LEU A 42 3.82 -8.00 15.00
C LEU A 42 3.24 -8.64 16.26
N VAL A 43 3.66 -8.12 17.41
CA VAL A 43 3.20 -8.53 18.73
C VAL A 43 3.11 -7.32 19.67
N PRO A 44 2.02 -7.15 20.45
CA PRO A 44 2.05 -6.26 21.60
C PRO A 44 3.06 -6.82 22.63
N TYR A 45 4.11 -6.07 22.93
CA TYR A 45 5.17 -6.49 23.84
C TYR A 45 4.74 -6.30 25.30
N GLY A 46 3.80 -7.12 25.75
CA GLY A 46 3.19 -7.04 27.07
C GLY A 46 1.79 -7.65 27.08
N PRO A 47 0.95 -7.30 28.06
CA PRO A 47 -0.44 -7.75 28.08
C PRO A 47 -1.24 -7.25 26.86
N HIS A 48 -2.16 -8.07 26.35
CA HIS A 48 -2.91 -7.78 25.11
C HIS A 48 -4.27 -7.09 25.38
N ASN A 49 -4.46 -6.53 26.57
CA ASN A 49 -5.75 -6.06 27.06
C ASN A 49 -5.69 -4.68 27.73
N TYR A 50 -4.65 -3.89 27.45
CA TYR A 50 -4.51 -2.53 27.96
C TYR A 50 -4.00 -1.56 26.89
N ASN A 51 -4.49 -0.32 26.95
CA ASN A 51 -4.05 0.77 26.11
C ASN A 51 -2.56 1.07 26.31
N GLY A 52 -1.87 1.36 25.23
CA GLY A 52 -0.51 1.88 25.25
C GLY A 52 0.59 0.83 25.23
N VAL A 53 0.26 -0.46 25.19
CA VAL A 53 1.28 -1.52 25.07
C VAL A 53 1.96 -1.41 23.72
N GLN A 54 3.27 -1.17 23.74
CA GLN A 54 4.07 -1.03 22.53
C GLN A 54 3.98 -2.28 21.66
N VAL A 55 3.82 -2.09 20.36
CA VAL A 55 3.95 -3.15 19.38
C VAL A 55 5.42 -3.28 18.96
N ARG A 56 5.87 -4.53 18.84
CA ARG A 56 7.21 -4.93 18.41
C ARG A 56 7.08 -6.10 17.43
N THR A 57 8.20 -6.70 17.05
CA THR A 57 8.21 -7.97 16.32
C THR A 57 8.76 -9.12 17.17
N THR A 58 8.30 -10.35 16.92
CA THR A 58 8.79 -11.60 17.52
C THR A 58 8.72 -12.76 16.53
N GLN A 59 9.24 -13.93 16.86
CA GLN A 59 9.07 -15.12 16.01
C GLN A 59 7.58 -15.39 15.77
N CYS A 60 7.21 -15.61 14.50
CA CYS A 60 5.80 -15.65 14.10
C CYS A 60 4.98 -16.71 14.84
N GLN A 61 5.57 -17.84 15.22
CA GLN A 61 4.89 -18.87 16.02
C GLN A 61 4.38 -18.39 17.39
N TYR A 62 4.94 -17.30 17.94
CA TYR A 62 4.51 -16.68 19.19
C TYR A 62 3.68 -15.41 18.99
N ALA A 63 3.58 -14.91 17.76
CA ALA A 63 2.84 -13.70 17.46
C ALA A 63 1.32 -13.96 17.44
N PRO A 64 0.52 -13.01 17.97
CA PRO A 64 -0.94 -13.07 17.87
C PRO A 64 -1.40 -12.87 16.42
N ARG A 65 -2.71 -12.93 16.23
CA ARG A 65 -3.35 -12.68 14.94
C ARG A 65 -3.92 -11.27 14.87
N TRP A 66 -3.97 -10.73 13.65
CA TRP A 66 -4.50 -9.42 13.34
C TRP A 66 -5.56 -9.53 12.23
N ASP A 67 -6.52 -8.64 12.26
CA ASP A 67 -7.50 -8.43 11.20
C ASP A 67 -7.13 -7.14 10.48
N ILE A 68 -6.87 -7.23 9.18
CA ILE A 68 -6.47 -6.10 8.32
C ILE A 68 -7.33 -6.08 7.06
N ASN A 69 -7.81 -4.89 6.72
CA ASN A 69 -8.51 -4.66 5.47
C ASN A 69 -7.50 -4.14 4.44
N PRO A 70 -7.56 -4.61 3.19
CA PRO A 70 -6.70 -4.06 2.15
C PRO A 70 -7.12 -2.63 1.74
N GLY A 71 -8.37 -2.24 2.00
CA GLY A 71 -8.80 -0.83 1.97
C GLY A 71 -8.53 -0.10 3.29
N SER A 72 -8.75 1.22 3.30
CA SER A 72 -8.58 2.05 4.50
C SER A 72 -9.42 1.56 5.68
N GLY A 73 -8.77 1.37 6.83
CA GLY A 73 -9.45 0.96 8.06
C GLY A 73 -8.49 0.63 9.19
N SER A 74 -9.06 0.23 10.34
CA SER A 74 -8.27 -0.20 11.48
C SER A 74 -7.71 -1.60 11.30
N ILE A 75 -6.50 -1.80 11.83
CA ILE A 75 -5.87 -3.12 11.98
C ILE A 75 -6.16 -3.57 13.40
N ILE A 76 -6.98 -4.61 13.56
CA ILE A 76 -7.50 -5.03 14.87
C ILE A 76 -6.72 -6.25 15.36
N LEU A 77 -6.35 -6.28 16.63
CA LEU A 77 -5.82 -7.48 17.27
C LEU A 77 -6.97 -8.50 17.38
N SER A 78 -6.89 -9.59 16.63
CA SER A 78 -8.02 -10.50 16.39
C SER A 78 -8.62 -11.00 17.71
N GLY A 79 -9.96 -10.98 17.80
CA GLY A 79 -10.69 -11.38 18.99
C GLY A 79 -10.67 -10.36 20.14
N THR A 80 -10.19 -9.14 19.91
CA THR A 80 -10.18 -8.05 20.89
C THR A 80 -10.77 -6.76 20.30
N GLU A 81 -10.87 -5.72 21.12
CA GLU A 81 -11.27 -4.37 20.71
C GLU A 81 -10.09 -3.40 20.51
N PHE A 82 -8.86 -3.92 20.51
CA PHE A 82 -7.64 -3.12 20.36
C PHE A 82 -7.20 -3.01 18.90
N ALA A 83 -6.86 -1.80 18.48
CA ALA A 83 -6.33 -1.48 17.16
C ALA A 83 -4.83 -1.14 17.22
N LEU A 84 -4.14 -1.32 16.10
CA LEU A 84 -2.81 -0.75 15.87
C LEU A 84 -2.91 0.78 15.80
N ASP A 85 -2.17 1.46 16.67
CA ASP A 85 -2.25 2.90 16.88
C ASP A 85 -0.87 3.56 16.71
N ALA A 86 -0.82 4.57 15.85
CA ALA A 86 0.39 5.25 15.41
C ALA A 86 0.87 6.40 16.31
N GLY A 87 0.24 6.64 17.48
CA GLY A 87 0.50 7.87 18.23
C GLY A 87 -0.29 9.02 17.65
N THR A 88 0.38 10.02 17.11
CA THR A 88 -0.30 11.04 16.30
C THR A 88 -0.42 10.61 14.84
N GLY A 89 0.47 9.72 14.36
CA GLY A 89 0.53 9.25 12.98
C GLY A 89 1.13 10.26 12.01
N ALA A 90 1.72 11.35 12.52
CA ALA A 90 2.12 12.52 11.72
C ALA A 90 3.64 12.69 11.61
N GLU A 91 4.40 12.10 12.53
CA GLU A 91 5.84 12.31 12.64
C GLU A 91 6.62 11.00 12.48
N ASN A 92 7.90 11.13 12.16
CA ASN A 92 8.82 9.99 12.13
C ASN A 92 9.19 9.58 13.56
N GLY A 93 9.29 8.28 13.80
CA GLY A 93 9.76 7.71 15.06
C GLY A 93 8.69 7.62 16.14
N GLU A 94 7.41 7.85 15.84
CA GLU A 94 6.36 7.67 16.84
C GLU A 94 6.17 6.19 17.13
N ILE A 95 6.10 5.85 18.42
CA ILE A 95 5.94 4.47 18.84
C ILE A 95 4.55 3.96 18.46
N VAL A 96 4.53 2.84 17.74
CA VAL A 96 3.30 2.10 17.45
C VAL A 96 2.93 1.23 18.64
N LYS A 97 1.66 1.24 19.00
CA LYS A 97 1.12 0.56 20.19
C LYS A 97 -0.27 0.00 19.90
N ILE A 98 -0.78 -0.82 20.81
CA ILE A 98 -2.21 -1.12 20.83
C ILE A 98 -2.98 -0.06 21.62
N TRP A 99 -4.18 0.27 21.14
CA TRP A 99 -5.10 1.16 21.82
C TRP A 99 -6.54 0.76 21.53
N GLN A 100 -7.49 1.14 22.38
CA GLN A 100 -8.92 0.98 22.13
C GLN A 100 -9.25 1.46 20.71
N SER A 101 -9.95 0.64 19.95
CA SER A 101 -10.33 0.97 18.58
C SER A 101 -11.37 2.09 18.57
N TYR A 102 -11.05 3.18 17.88
CA TYR A 102 -11.95 4.26 17.52
C TYR A 102 -12.00 4.36 16.00
N PRO A 103 -12.96 3.68 15.34
CA PRO A 103 -13.01 3.62 13.88
C PRO A 103 -12.96 5.00 13.22
N GLY A 104 -12.04 5.16 12.27
CA GLY A 104 -11.90 6.38 11.46
C GLY A 104 -11.03 7.49 12.06
N VAL A 105 -10.47 7.32 13.27
CA VAL A 105 -9.45 8.26 13.75
C VAL A 105 -8.15 8.09 12.95
N PHE A 106 -7.49 9.20 12.65
CA PHE A 106 -6.34 9.26 11.74
C PHE A 106 -5.23 8.27 12.11
N GLN A 107 -4.80 8.26 13.36
CA GLN A 107 -3.72 7.41 13.88
C GLN A 107 -4.04 5.91 13.97
N GLN A 108 -5.29 5.51 13.68
CA GLN A 108 -5.73 4.10 13.65
C GLN A 108 -6.33 3.71 12.30
N THR A 109 -6.20 4.56 11.27
CA THR A 109 -6.73 4.30 9.94
C THR A 109 -5.56 4.03 9.00
N TRP A 110 -5.33 2.75 8.73
CA TRP A 110 -4.24 2.25 7.92
C TRP A 110 -4.75 1.81 6.53
N TYR A 111 -3.85 1.75 5.57
CA TYR A 111 -4.09 1.26 4.21
C TYR A 111 -2.94 0.32 3.83
N LEU A 112 -3.27 -0.93 3.49
CA LEU A 112 -2.31 -1.86 2.91
C LEU A 112 -2.17 -1.55 1.42
N THR A 113 -1.00 -1.06 1.06
CA THR A 113 -0.65 -0.71 -0.33
C THR A 113 -0.29 -1.96 -1.14
N ASP A 114 -0.40 -1.85 -2.46
CA ASP A 114 -0.07 -2.95 -3.39
C ASP A 114 1.41 -3.36 -3.31
N ASP A 115 2.30 -2.46 -2.88
CA ASP A 115 3.72 -2.75 -2.66
C ASP A 115 4.06 -3.09 -1.19
N HIS A 116 3.08 -3.65 -0.48
CA HIS A 116 3.22 -4.29 0.83
C HIS A 116 3.62 -3.35 1.97
N ARG A 117 3.36 -2.04 1.85
CA ARG A 117 3.44 -1.10 2.98
C ARG A 117 2.10 -0.96 3.66
N ILE A 118 2.13 -0.78 4.98
CA ILE A 118 0.97 -0.41 5.80
C ILE A 118 1.08 1.08 6.11
N ALA A 119 0.34 1.91 5.38
CA ALA A 119 0.43 3.37 5.42
C ALA A 119 -0.73 4.01 6.19
N ILE A 120 -0.53 5.17 6.81
CA ILE A 120 -1.60 5.98 7.38
C ILE A 120 -2.45 6.56 6.25
N THR A 121 -3.76 6.28 6.27
CA THR A 121 -4.70 6.80 5.27
C THR A 121 -4.77 8.32 5.37
N GLY A 122 -4.52 9.01 4.26
CA GLY A 122 -4.52 10.48 4.20
C GLY A 122 -3.27 11.13 4.82
N GLY A 123 -2.26 10.34 5.19
CA GLY A 123 -0.96 10.80 5.67
C GLY A 123 0.19 10.40 4.74
N ASN A 124 1.42 10.61 5.21
CA ASN A 124 2.64 10.19 4.51
C ASN A 124 3.50 9.22 5.35
N GLN A 125 2.96 8.73 6.47
CA GLN A 125 3.65 7.83 7.40
C GLN A 125 3.30 6.37 7.10
N CYS A 126 4.29 5.49 7.21
CA CYS A 126 4.18 4.05 7.08
C CYS A 126 4.57 3.38 8.39
N LEU A 127 4.01 2.21 8.65
CA LEU A 127 4.51 1.30 9.68
C LEU A 127 5.93 0.86 9.29
N ASP A 128 6.88 1.10 10.17
CA ASP A 128 8.30 0.86 9.97
C ASP A 128 8.84 -0.01 11.12
N GLU A 129 9.63 -1.03 10.78
CA GLU A 129 10.43 -1.75 11.77
C GLU A 129 11.73 -0.99 12.03
N GLY A 130 11.72 -0.23 13.12
CA GLY A 130 12.88 0.48 13.64
C GLY A 130 13.89 -0.44 14.31
N ASP A 131 14.73 0.13 15.16
CA ASP A 131 15.78 -0.62 15.85
C ASP A 131 15.23 -1.47 17.00
N ASN A 132 15.99 -2.51 17.37
CA ASN A 132 15.67 -3.42 18.47
C ASN A 132 14.25 -4.03 18.38
N TYR A 133 13.80 -4.35 17.16
CA TYR A 133 12.48 -4.96 16.88
C TYR A 133 11.29 -4.05 17.24
N GLY A 134 11.53 -2.77 17.50
CA GLY A 134 10.49 -1.79 17.82
C GLY A 134 9.81 -1.28 16.55
N THR A 135 8.48 -1.29 16.54
CA THR A 135 7.74 -0.65 15.44
C THR A 135 7.54 0.84 15.70
N GLN A 136 7.65 1.62 14.64
CA GLN A 136 7.47 3.07 14.64
C GLN A 136 6.69 3.53 13.40
N THR A 137 6.24 4.78 13.38
CA THR A 137 5.92 5.47 12.14
C THR A 137 7.19 5.97 11.48
N TRP A 138 7.24 5.95 10.16
CA TRP A 138 8.27 6.67 9.41
C TRP A 138 7.74 7.07 8.06
N GLN A 139 8.23 8.18 7.51
CA GLN A 139 7.82 8.66 6.19
C GLN A 139 7.92 7.51 5.18
N CYS A 140 6.82 7.24 4.50
CA CYS A 140 6.74 6.22 3.46
C CYS A 140 7.81 6.48 2.42
N THR A 141 8.73 5.54 2.28
CA THR A 141 9.91 5.67 1.42
C THR A 141 9.95 4.48 0.47
N PRO A 142 9.92 4.71 -0.87
CA PRO A 142 10.07 3.64 -1.85
C PRO A 142 11.30 2.77 -1.56
N TYR A 143 11.17 1.46 -1.75
CA TYR A 143 12.25 0.48 -1.58
C TYR A 143 12.84 0.38 -0.15
N ASN A 144 12.19 0.96 0.86
CA ASN A 144 12.59 0.75 2.25
C ASN A 144 12.05 -0.60 2.76
N ASN A 145 12.96 -1.58 2.88
CA ASN A 145 12.66 -2.92 3.39
C ASN A 145 12.12 -2.95 4.83
N ASN A 146 12.38 -1.92 5.63
CA ASN A 146 11.83 -1.80 6.99
C ASN A 146 10.33 -1.51 6.98
N GLN A 147 9.78 -1.09 5.85
CA GLN A 147 8.37 -0.71 5.69
C GLN A 147 7.55 -1.75 4.91
N VAL A 148 8.17 -2.89 4.56
CA VAL A 148 7.53 -3.98 3.83
C VAL A 148 7.02 -5.02 4.83
N TRP A 149 5.74 -5.36 4.73
CA TRP A 149 5.03 -6.26 5.63
C TRP A 149 4.28 -7.36 4.84
N ASN A 150 4.66 -8.61 5.08
CA ASN A 150 3.98 -9.77 4.51
C ASN A 150 2.76 -10.15 5.34
N ILE A 151 1.63 -10.40 4.68
CA ILE A 151 0.39 -10.86 5.32
C ILE A 151 0.33 -12.39 5.23
N LEU A 152 0.56 -13.08 6.35
CA LEU A 152 0.60 -14.53 6.42
C LEU A 152 -0.78 -15.08 6.83
N GLN A 153 -1.40 -15.85 5.95
CA GLN A 153 -2.71 -16.50 6.20
C GLN A 153 -2.55 -17.89 6.83
N GLY A 154 -3.61 -18.41 7.46
CA GLY A 154 -3.61 -19.76 8.01
C GLY A 154 -2.55 -20.02 9.10
N ASP A 155 -2.29 -21.28 9.41
CA ASP A 155 -1.28 -21.71 10.39
C ASP A 155 0.11 -21.86 9.78
N ASP A 156 0.49 -20.96 8.88
CA ASP A 156 1.82 -20.90 8.25
C ASP A 156 2.91 -20.55 9.29
N LEU A 157 3.12 -21.45 10.25
CA LEU A 157 4.07 -21.43 11.36
C LEU A 157 5.52 -21.61 10.90
N GLY A 158 5.79 -21.34 9.63
CA GLY A 158 7.08 -21.51 8.97
C GLY A 158 7.14 -20.85 7.61
N ALA A 159 6.30 -19.84 7.34
CA ALA A 159 6.47 -19.01 6.16
C ALA A 159 7.84 -18.33 6.26
N THR A 160 8.80 -18.93 5.54
CA THR A 160 9.95 -18.22 5.00
C THR A 160 9.44 -16.88 4.46
N PRO A 161 10.16 -15.78 4.65
CA PRO A 161 9.76 -14.49 4.08
C PRO A 161 9.32 -14.74 2.66
N VAL A 162 8.07 -14.40 2.33
CA VAL A 162 7.64 -14.41 0.94
C VAL A 162 8.66 -13.52 0.24
N PRO A 163 9.45 -14.04 -0.71
CA PRO A 163 10.38 -13.21 -1.46
C PRO A 163 9.56 -12.04 -1.99
N LEU A 164 10.05 -10.81 -1.77
CA LEU A 164 9.41 -9.62 -2.33
C LEU A 164 9.05 -9.95 -3.78
N PRO A 165 7.79 -9.76 -4.24
CA PRO A 165 7.53 -9.86 -5.67
C PRO A 165 8.56 -8.94 -6.33
N GLU A 166 9.39 -9.50 -7.22
CA GLU A 166 10.35 -8.69 -7.95
C GLU A 166 9.57 -7.51 -8.53
N PRO A 167 10.08 -6.27 -8.43
CA PRO A 167 9.44 -5.13 -9.09
C PRO A 167 9.08 -5.61 -10.49
N ILE A 168 7.80 -5.47 -10.87
CA ILE A 168 7.39 -5.78 -12.24
C ILE A 168 8.18 -4.80 -13.10
N GLU A 169 9.35 -5.22 -13.55
CA GLU A 169 10.15 -4.49 -14.51
C GLU A 169 9.18 -4.27 -15.66
N ALA A 170 8.91 -3.00 -15.96
CA ALA A 170 7.96 -2.65 -17.00
C ALA A 170 8.34 -3.50 -18.20
N THR A 171 7.45 -4.44 -18.55
CA THR A 171 7.73 -5.34 -19.68
C THR A 171 8.11 -4.42 -20.81
N PRO A 172 9.32 -4.55 -21.41
CA PRO A 172 9.63 -3.77 -22.58
C PRO A 172 8.48 -4.08 -23.52
N VAL A 173 7.72 -3.04 -23.88
CA VAL A 173 6.71 -3.14 -24.92
C VAL A 173 7.51 -3.57 -26.12
N THR A 174 7.54 -4.87 -26.41
CA THR A 174 7.97 -5.38 -27.69
C THR A 174 7.00 -4.73 -28.64
N GLU A 175 7.49 -3.71 -29.35
CA GLU A 175 6.80 -3.16 -30.50
C GLU A 175 6.44 -4.35 -31.37
N ASP A 176 5.15 -4.67 -31.36
CA ASP A 176 4.56 -5.61 -32.27
C ASP A 176 4.95 -5.15 -33.69
N PRO A 177 5.56 -5.99 -34.54
CA PRO A 177 5.90 -5.61 -35.90
C PRO A 177 4.62 -5.53 -36.74
N PHE A 178 3.73 -4.61 -36.41
CA PHE A 178 2.66 -4.16 -37.28
C PHE A 178 3.28 -3.27 -38.36
N ILE A 179 3.60 -3.92 -39.47
CA ILE A 179 3.56 -3.42 -40.85
C ILE A 179 3.89 -1.92 -40.98
N ASP A 180 5.17 -1.64 -41.24
CA ASP A 180 5.58 -0.37 -41.86
C ASP A 180 5.16 -0.38 -43.33
N ILE A 181 4.03 0.26 -43.62
CA ILE A 181 3.80 0.91 -44.91
C ILE A 181 3.67 2.41 -44.69
N HIS A 182 4.80 3.08 -44.42
CA HIS A 182 4.88 4.51 -44.62
C HIS A 182 5.72 4.90 -45.85
N PRO A 183 5.16 5.70 -46.78
CA PRO A 183 5.91 6.19 -47.93
C PRO A 183 6.92 7.24 -47.49
N THR A 184 8.14 7.09 -48.02
CA THR A 184 9.27 7.99 -47.82
C THR A 184 8.89 9.44 -48.11
N THR A 185 8.95 10.31 -47.11
CA THR A 185 9.18 11.75 -47.32
C THR A 185 10.23 12.26 -46.35
N THR A 186 11.38 12.56 -46.94
CA THR A 186 12.50 13.29 -46.38
C THR A 186 12.09 14.72 -46.01
N SER A 187 12.34 15.12 -44.77
CA SER A 187 12.62 16.54 -44.48
C SER A 187 13.66 16.66 -43.37
N VAL A 188 14.70 17.41 -43.73
CA VAL A 188 15.90 17.76 -42.96
C VAL A 188 15.55 18.92 -42.03
N VAL A 189 15.94 18.85 -40.76
CA VAL A 189 16.16 20.04 -39.94
C VAL A 189 17.39 19.84 -39.06
N ASP A 190 18.46 20.56 -39.42
CA ASP A 190 19.70 20.67 -38.65
C ASP A 190 19.47 21.41 -37.33
N GLY A 191 19.98 20.85 -36.23
CA GLY A 191 20.13 21.52 -34.93
C GLY A 191 21.62 21.64 -34.57
N PRO A 192 22.10 22.76 -34.00
CA PRO A 192 23.52 23.02 -33.80
C PRO A 192 24.12 22.27 -32.60
N PRO A 193 25.45 22.05 -32.57
CA PRO A 193 26.11 21.19 -31.59
C PRO A 193 26.16 21.81 -30.18
N ILE A 194 25.93 20.95 -29.18
CA ILE A 194 26.07 21.26 -27.75
C ILE A 194 27.55 21.44 -27.39
N VAL A 195 27.89 22.60 -26.83
CA VAL A 195 29.21 22.92 -26.28
C VAL A 195 29.32 22.33 -24.88
N ASN A 196 30.31 21.47 -24.68
CA ASN A 196 30.60 20.84 -23.38
C ASN A 196 31.55 21.75 -22.58
N ILE A 197 31.08 22.32 -21.47
CA ILE A 197 31.87 23.15 -20.54
C ILE A 197 32.16 22.35 -19.27
N THR A 198 33.42 21.96 -19.10
CA THR A 198 33.96 21.40 -17.85
C THR A 198 34.24 22.51 -16.83
N PRO A 199 34.05 22.26 -15.52
CA PRO A 199 34.23 23.27 -14.48
C PRO A 199 35.69 23.41 -14.03
N THR A 200 36.13 24.66 -13.81
CA THR A 200 37.40 25.00 -13.16
C THR A 200 37.18 25.09 -11.64
N PRO A 201 38.04 24.48 -10.80
CA PRO A 201 37.93 24.59 -9.35
C PRO A 201 38.56 25.88 -8.81
N ALA A 202 37.96 26.41 -7.73
CA ALA A 202 38.55 27.37 -6.81
C ALA A 202 38.60 26.74 -5.41
#